data_AF-A0A1Y6D072-F1
#
_entry.id   AF-A0A1Y6D072-F1
#
_cell.length_a   1.000
_cell.length_b   1.000
_cell.length_c   1.000
_cell.angle_alpha   90.00
_cell.angle_beta   90.00
_cell.angle_gamma   90.00
#
_symmetry.space_group_name_H-M   'P 1'
#
loop_
_entity.id
_entity.type
_entity.pdbx_description
1 polymer ?
#
loop_
_entity_poly.entity_id
_entity_poly.type
_entity_poly.pdbx_seq_one_letter_code
_entity_poly.pdbx_strand_id
1 'polypeptide(L)'
;MDLKTYLRSLSQQQKEDFATRCSCTLQHIKFVAYRAKQASETLAMAIERQSGGAVTVEELRPDLIEHWAYIRGTAKRVPEDAETLNQAA
;
A
#
# COMPACT_ATOMS: atom_id res chain seq x y z
N MET A 1 9.14 -1.75 6.52
CA MET A 1 9.89 -2.79 5.76
C MET A 1 9.88 -2.37 4.30
N ASP A 2 10.92 -2.67 3.51
CA ASP A 2 10.92 -2.36 2.07
C ASP A 2 10.17 -3.41 1.23
N LEU A 3 9.65 -3.01 0.06
CA LEU A 3 8.86 -3.89 -0.79
C LEU A 3 9.62 -5.16 -1.23
N LYS A 4 10.92 -5.07 -1.50
CA LYS A 4 11.70 -6.24 -1.94
C LYS A 4 11.81 -7.26 -0.82
N THR A 5 12.03 -6.82 0.40
CA THR A 5 12.07 -7.67 1.60
C THR A 5 10.70 -8.32 1.85
N TYR A 6 9.61 -7.55 1.74
CA TYR A 6 8.25 -8.09 1.86
C TYR A 6 7.95 -9.15 0.79
N LEU A 7 8.30 -8.91 -0.47
CA LEU A 7 8.10 -9.92 -1.52
C LEU A 7 8.92 -11.19 -1.25
N ARG A 8 10.11 -11.10 -0.64
CA ARG A 8 10.91 -12.27 -0.31
C ARG A 8 10.28 -13.16 0.76
N SER A 9 9.40 -12.64 1.62
CA SER A 9 8.67 -13.46 2.58
C SER A 9 7.48 -14.21 1.97
N LEU A 10 7.09 -13.89 0.73
CA LEU A 10 5.99 -14.52 0.02
C LEU A 10 6.45 -15.66 -0.89
N SER A 11 5.64 -16.71 -0.98
CA SER A 11 5.76 -17.75 -2.01
C SER A 11 5.49 -17.16 -3.41
N GLN A 12 5.82 -17.89 -4.47
CA GLN A 12 5.56 -17.42 -5.84
C GLN A 12 4.06 -17.18 -6.09
N GLN A 13 3.20 -18.10 -5.63
CA GLN A 13 1.74 -17.95 -5.75
C GLN A 13 1.23 -16.71 -4.97
N GLN A 14 1.75 -16.50 -3.76
CA GLN A 14 1.37 -15.34 -2.95
C GLN A 14 1.80 -14.02 -3.58
N LYS A 15 2.94 -13.98 -4.29
CA LYS A 15 3.38 -12.80 -5.03
C LYS A 15 2.44 -12.45 -6.18
N GLU A 16 1.94 -13.44 -6.90
CA GLU A 16 1.00 -13.25 -8.01
C GLU A 16 -0.38 -12.81 -7.52
N ASP A 17 -0.87 -13.42 -6.44
CA ASP A 17 -2.10 -12.98 -5.76
C ASP A 17 -1.97 -11.54 -5.24
N PHE A 18 -0.86 -11.22 -4.59
CA PHE A 18 -0.58 -9.88 -4.10
C PHE A 18 -0.59 -8.83 -5.21
N ALA A 19 0.05 -9.12 -6.34
CA ALA A 19 0.04 -8.22 -7.50
C ALA A 19 -1.37 -8.01 -8.06
N THR A 20 -2.14 -9.10 -8.19
CA THR A 20 -3.54 -9.07 -8.63
C THR A 20 -4.40 -8.21 -7.72
N ARG A 21 -4.26 -8.37 -6.39
CA ARG A 21 -4.97 -7.56 -5.38
C ARG A 21 -4.56 -6.08 -5.39
N CYS A 22 -3.33 -5.78 -5.83
CA CYS A 22 -2.88 -4.42 -6.09
C CYS A 22 -3.29 -3.91 -7.49
N SER A 23 -4.10 -4.66 -8.22
CA SER A 23 -4.54 -4.35 -9.59
C SER A 23 -3.39 -4.13 -10.58
N CYS A 24 -2.33 -4.93 -10.47
CA CYS A 24 -1.14 -4.81 -11.31
C CYS A 24 -0.50 -6.19 -11.60
N THR A 25 0.57 -6.21 -12.39
CA THR A 25 1.30 -7.44 -12.70
C THR A 25 2.46 -7.64 -11.72
N LEU A 26 2.82 -8.90 -11.45
CA LEU A 26 3.99 -9.21 -10.61
C LEU A 26 5.28 -8.60 -11.18
N GLN A 27 5.41 -8.53 -12.51
CA GLN A 27 6.56 -7.90 -13.14
C GLN A 27 6.65 -6.40 -12.79
N HIS A 28 5.51 -5.71 -12.78
CA HIS A 28 5.46 -4.29 -12.40
C HIS A 28 5.81 -4.09 -10.92
N ILE A 29 5.27 -4.92 -10.03
CA ILE A 29 5.63 -4.94 -8.61
C ILE A 29 7.13 -5.16 -8.41
N LYS A 30 7.75 -6.06 -9.18
CA LYS A 30 9.20 -6.28 -9.14
C LYS A 30 9.96 -5.02 -9.58
N PHE A 31 9.56 -4.36 -10.67
CA PHE A 31 10.23 -3.13 -11.09
C PHE A 31 10.19 -2.04 -10.02
N VAL A 32 9.08 -1.91 -9.30
CA VAL A 32 8.98 -1.00 -8.14
C VAL A 32 9.90 -1.46 -7.01
N ALA A 33 9.86 -2.75 -6.64
CA ALA A 33 10.68 -3.31 -5.55
C ALA A 33 12.19 -3.15 -5.79
N TYR A 34 12.62 -3.26 -7.06
CA TYR A 34 14.01 -3.05 -7.47
C TYR A 34 14.33 -1.58 -7.80
N ARG A 35 13.41 -0.64 -7.52
CA ARG A 35 13.54 0.79 -7.77
C ARG A 35 13.83 1.16 -9.24
N ALA A 36 13.51 0.27 -10.16
CA ALA A 36 13.63 0.51 -11.60
C ALA A 36 12.49 1.39 -12.14
N LYS A 37 11.36 1.43 -11.43
CA LYS A 37 10.21 2.30 -11.70
C LYS A 37 9.67 2.87 -10.40
N GLN A 38 9.24 4.12 -10.44
CA GLN A 38 8.52 4.74 -9.33
C GLN A 38 7.06 4.23 -9.31
N ALA A 39 6.54 3.93 -8.12
CA ALA A 39 5.13 3.59 -7.97
C ALA A 39 4.25 4.82 -8.21
N SER A 40 3.12 4.66 -8.89
CA SER A 40 2.08 5.70 -8.85
C SER A 40 1.52 5.83 -7.43
N GLU A 41 0.88 6.96 -7.11
CA GLU A 41 0.23 7.20 -5.82
C GLU A 41 -0.81 6.11 -5.52
N THR A 42 -1.62 5.76 -6.52
CA THR A 42 -2.64 4.70 -6.41
C THR A 42 -2.01 3.34 -6.15
N LEU A 43 -0.90 3.01 -6.83
CA LEU A 43 -0.21 1.74 -6.62
C LEU A 43 0.44 1.69 -5.23
N ALA A 44 1.05 2.79 -4.78
CA ALA A 44 1.66 2.87 -3.46
C ALA A 44 0.61 2.63 -2.35
N MET A 45 -0.55 3.29 -2.43
CA MET A 45 -1.65 3.07 -1.50
C MET A 45 -2.19 1.64 -1.54
N ALA A 46 -2.30 1.06 -2.74
CA ALA A 46 -2.72 -0.33 -2.89
C ALA A 46 -1.73 -1.28 -2.21
N ILE A 47 -0.42 -1.10 -2.40
CA ILE A 47 0.62 -1.91 -1.76
C ILE A 47 0.56 -1.78 -0.23
N GLU A 48 0.44 -0.57 0.33
CA GLU A 48 0.31 -0.38 1.77
C GLU A 48 -0.90 -1.12 2.34
N ARG A 49 -2.07 -0.96 1.70
CA ARG A 49 -3.31 -1.62 2.11
C ARG A 49 -3.20 -3.15 2.04
N GLN A 50 -2.73 -3.69 0.92
CA GLN A 50 -2.69 -5.14 0.71
C GLN A 50 -1.58 -5.83 1.52
N SER A 51 -0.53 -5.09 1.92
CA SER A 51 0.52 -5.57 2.82
C SER A 51 0.18 -5.39 4.31
N GLY A 52 -1.00 -4.82 4.63
CA GLY A 52 -1.38 -4.54 6.02
C GLY A 52 -0.47 -3.53 6.70
N GLY A 53 0.12 -2.59 5.93
CA GLY A 53 1.04 -1.58 6.44
C GLY A 53 2.50 -2.05 6.60
N ALA A 54 2.85 -3.27 6.21
CA ALA A 54 4.25 -3.72 6.27
C ALA A 54 5.17 -2.89 5.36
N VAL A 55 4.67 -2.56 4.16
CA VAL A 55 5.31 -1.67 3.19
C VAL A 55 4.48 -0.39 3.13
N THR A 56 5.06 0.76 3.46
CA THR A 56 4.30 2.02 3.53
C THR A 56 4.46 2.87 2.27
N VAL A 57 3.53 3.80 2.04
CA VAL A 57 3.59 4.75 0.93
C VAL A 57 4.84 5.63 1.00
N GLU A 58 5.34 5.94 2.21
CA GLU A 58 6.56 6.71 2.42
C GLU A 58 7.83 5.96 1.98
N GLU A 59 7.83 4.63 2.09
CA GLU A 59 8.93 3.79 1.60
C GLU A 59 8.95 3.75 0.06
N LEU A 60 7.76 3.67 -0.54
CA LEU A 60 7.59 3.58 -1.99
C LEU A 60 7.76 4.93 -2.69
N ARG A 61 7.43 6.03 -2.00
CA ARG A 61 7.44 7.41 -2.48
C ARG A 61 8.13 8.36 -1.50
N PRO A 62 9.45 8.19 -1.29
CA PRO A 62 10.22 9.09 -0.43
C PRO A 62 10.26 10.52 -0.97
N ASP A 63 10.03 10.71 -2.28
CA ASP A 63 9.90 12.02 -2.94
C ASP A 63 8.71 12.85 -2.43
N LEU A 64 7.71 12.20 -1.82
CA LEU A 64 6.50 12.86 -1.31
C LEU A 64 6.35 12.74 0.22
N ILE A 65 7.44 12.50 0.96
CA ILE A 65 7.37 12.22 2.39
C ILE A 65 6.68 13.33 3.20
N GLU A 66 6.92 14.60 2.86
CA GLU A 66 6.29 15.74 3.53
C GLU A 66 4.78 15.81 3.27
N HIS A 67 4.32 15.46 2.07
CA HIS A 67 2.90 15.41 1.73
C HIS A 67 2.17 14.34 2.54
N TRP A 68 2.75 13.14 2.64
CA TRP A 68 2.15 12.05 3.41
C TRP A 68 2.12 12.36 4.91
N ALA A 69 3.20 12.96 5.43
CA ALA A 69 3.23 13.42 6.82
C ALA A 69 2.12 14.45 7.10
N TYR A 70 1.92 15.41 6.20
CA TYR A 70 0.84 16.38 6.30
C TYR A 70 -0.55 15.72 6.25
N ILE A 71 -0.79 14.82 5.29
CA ILE A 71 -2.09 14.12 5.16
C ILE A 71 -2.40 13.30 6.41
N ARG A 72 -1.44 12.52 6.93
CA ARG A 72 -1.65 11.72 8.15
C ARG A 72 -1.89 12.58 9.38
N GLY A 73 -1.26 13.76 9.46
CA GLY A 73 -1.50 14.73 10.54
C GLY A 73 -2.84 15.46 10.46
N THR A 74 -3.48 15.47 9.29
CA THR A 74 -4.74 16.19 9.04
C THR A 74 -5.93 15.27 8.80
N ALA A 75 -5.71 13.96 8.65
CA ALA A 75 -6.76 12.98 8.49
C ALA A 75 -7.71 13.00 9.70
N LYS A 76 -8.98 13.30 9.44
CA LYS A 76 -10.02 13.25 10.46
C LYS A 76 -10.17 11.78 10.90
N ARG A 77 -9.87 11.48 12.17
CA ARG A 77 -10.22 10.16 12.73
C ARG A 77 -11.73 10.00 12.61
N VAL A 78 -12.17 8.98 11.88
CA VAL A 78 -13.56 8.55 11.93
C VAL A 78 -13.74 7.90 13.30
N PRO A 79 -14.63 8.41 14.17
CA PRO A 79 -14.94 7.74 15.42
C PRO A 79 -15.49 6.34 15.14
N GLU A 80 -15.01 5.35 15.89
CA GLU A 80 -15.31 3.92 15.73
C GLU A 80 -16.83 3.62 15.82
N ASP A 81 -17.60 4.51 16.45
CA ASP A 81 -19.04 4.34 16.71
C ASP A 81 -19.97 4.69 15.51
N ALA A 82 -19.44 5.14 14.38
CA ALA A 82 -20.27 5.57 13.24
C ALA A 82 -20.86 4.41 12.41
N GLU A 83 -20.47 3.15 12.66
CA GLU A 83 -20.84 1.99 11.85
C GLU A 83 -22.18 1.34 12.24
N THR A 84 -22.82 1.73 13.36
CA THR A 84 -24.08 1.10 13.82
C THR A 84 -25.35 1.64 13.15
N LEU A 85 -25.29 2.70 12.34
CA LEU A 85 -26.49 3.34 11.77
C LEU A 85 -26.91 2.86 10.38
N ASN A 86 -26.13 1.98 9.71
CA ASN A 86 -26.46 1.51 8.36
C ASN A 86 -27.02 0.07 8.28
N GLN A 87 -27.44 -0.51 9.40
CA GLN A 87 -28.03 -1.86 9.46
C GLN A 87 -29.51 -1.89 9.89
N ALA A 88 -30.18 -0.73 9.94
CA ALA A 88 -31.59 -0.63 10.34
C ALA A 88 -32.44 0.25 9.39
N ALA A 89 -32.28 0.06 8.08
CA ALA A 89 -33.17 0.63 7.06
C ALA A 89 -33.62 -0.45 6.06
#